data_AF-A0A920U589-F1
#
_entry.id   AF-A0A920U589-F1
#
_cell.length_a   1.000
_cell.length_b   1.000
_cell.length_c   1.000
_cell.angle_alpha   90.00
_cell.angle_beta   90.00
_cell.angle_gamma   90.00
#
_symmetry.space_group_name_H-M   'P 1'
#
loop_
_entity.id
_entity.type
_entity.pdbx_description
1 polymer ?
#
loop_
_entity_poly.entity_id
_entity_poly.type
_entity_poly.pdbx_seq_one_letter_code
_entity_poly.pdbx_strand_id
1 'polypeptide(L)' 'MPNPNIPKDNKWGDSEPEVIELKRVRESLAVDEWRDARIYRHIDEYKLDYTLIATKVSTGELHYYVPHAGVFEPLNVKG' A
#
# COMPACT_ATOMS: atom_id res chain seq x y z
N MET A 1 -4.42 -28.09 11.53
CA MET A 1 -3.52 -28.39 10.40
C MET A 1 -3.17 -27.07 9.74
N PRO A 2 -1.90 -26.67 9.62
CA PRO A 2 -1.55 -25.43 8.91
C PRO A 2 -1.81 -25.61 7.40
N ASN A 3 -2.45 -24.62 6.78
CA ASN A 3 -2.84 -24.64 5.38
C ASN A 3 -1.60 -24.69 4.46
N PRO A 4 -1.50 -25.62 3.50
CA PRO A 4 -0.33 -25.76 2.61
C PRO A 4 -0.21 -24.66 1.53
N ASN A 5 -1.18 -23.75 1.43
CA ASN A 5 -1.22 -22.70 0.40
C ASN A 5 -0.78 -21.32 0.90
N ILE A 6 -0.11 -21.22 2.04
CA ILE A 6 0.58 -19.98 2.43
C ILE A 6 2.01 -20.08 1.87
N PRO A 7 2.36 -19.37 0.79
CA PRO A 7 3.76 -19.27 0.38
C PRO A 7 4.58 -18.73 1.57
N LYS A 8 5.54 -19.54 2.04
CA LYS A 8 6.37 -19.27 3.24
C LYS A 8 7.27 -18.06 3.10
N ASP A 9 7.47 -17.56 1.89
CA ASP A 9 8.19 -16.33 1.60
C ASP A 9 7.25 -15.35 0.90
N ASN A 10 6.49 -14.61 1.70
CA ASN A 10 5.63 -13.52 1.24
C ASN A 10 6.45 -12.25 0.96
N LYS A 11 7.72 -12.40 0.55
CA LYS A 11 8.68 -11.33 0.21
C LYS A 11 8.44 -10.80 -1.21
N TRP A 12 7.19 -10.50 -1.54
CA TRP A 12 6.89 -9.79 -2.77
C TRP A 12 7.45 -8.37 -2.62
N GLY A 13 8.31 -7.94 -3.54
CA GLY A 13 8.81 -6.56 -3.54
C GLY A 13 9.96 -6.22 -2.60
N ASP A 14 10.52 -7.15 -1.82
CA ASP A 14 11.61 -6.80 -0.87
C ASP A 14 12.88 -6.25 -1.55
N SER A 15 13.07 -6.51 -2.85
CA SER A 15 14.17 -5.96 -3.65
C SER A 15 13.73 -4.84 -4.60
N GLU A 16 12.44 -4.54 -4.68
CA GLU A 16 11.92 -3.54 -5.61
C GLU A 16 11.98 -2.16 -4.92
N PRO A 17 12.64 -1.17 -5.54
CA PRO A 17 12.89 0.13 -4.90
C PRO A 17 11.57 0.81 -4.50
N GLU A 18 10.53 0.67 -5.31
CA GLU A 18 9.21 1.24 -5.03
C GLU A 18 8.60 0.64 -3.75
N VAL A 19 8.68 -0.67 -3.57
CA VAL A 19 8.13 -1.34 -2.38
C VAL A 19 8.94 -1.00 -1.12
N ILE A 20 10.25 -0.86 -1.23
CA ILE A 20 11.10 -0.41 -0.11
C ILE A 20 10.69 1.00 0.34
N GLU A 21 10.48 1.91 -0.61
CA GLU A 21 10.01 3.27 -0.32
C GLU A 21 8.61 3.25 0.29
N LEU A 22 7.66 2.49 -0.29
CA LEU A 22 6.31 2.37 0.27
C LEU A 22 6.29 1.77 1.68
N LYS A 23 7.20 0.83 2.00
CA LYS A 23 7.38 0.31 3.36
C LYS A 23 7.87 1.41 4.31
N ARG A 24 8.87 2.20 3.90
CA ARG A 24 9.36 3.34 4.71
C ARG A 24 8.28 4.38 4.95
N VAL A 25 7.51 4.72 3.92
CA VAL A 25 6.37 5.63 4.03
C VAL A 25 5.37 5.07 5.02
N ARG A 26 4.97 3.80 4.87
CA ARG A 26 4.04 3.12 5.78
C ARG A 26 4.51 3.16 7.24
N GLU A 27 5.79 2.93 7.49
CA GLU A 27 6.37 2.98 8.84
C GLU A 27 6.45 4.41 9.41
N SER A 28 6.51 5.41 8.53
CA SER A 28 6.52 6.84 8.89
C SER A 28 5.12 7.43 9.08
N LEU A 29 4.05 6.68 8.76
CA LEU A 29 2.68 7.16 8.92
C LEU A 29 2.32 7.31 10.40
N ALA A 30 1.75 8.47 10.76
CA ALA A 30 1.19 8.68 12.06
C ALA A 30 -0.07 7.82 12.24
N VAL A 31 -0.06 6.92 13.23
CA VAL A 31 -1.20 6.04 13.56
C VAL A 31 -2.47 6.79 14.01
N ASP A 32 -2.32 8.07 14.36
CA ASP A 32 -3.42 8.98 14.69
C ASP A 32 -4.11 9.53 13.43
N GLU A 33 -3.36 9.66 12.32
CA GLU A 33 -3.85 10.21 11.06
C GLU A 33 -4.24 9.11 10.06
N TRP A 34 -3.52 7.99 10.07
CA TRP A 34 -3.67 6.89 9.10
C TRP A 34 -3.89 5.55 9.80
N ARG A 35 -4.85 4.77 9.28
CA ARG A 35 -5.13 3.40 9.69
C ARG A 35 -5.20 2.47 8.50
N ASP A 36 -5.09 1.17 8.76
CA ASP A 36 -5.18 0.11 7.74
C ASP A 36 -4.23 0.28 6.54
N ALA A 37 -3.05 0.88 6.77
CA ALA A 37 -2.07 1.13 5.72
C ALA A 37 -1.50 -0.19 5.14
N ARG A 38 -1.78 -0.45 3.86
CA ARG A 38 -1.45 -1.70 3.16
C ARG A 38 -0.93 -1.41 1.75
N ILE A 39 0.08 -2.16 1.35
CA ILE A 39 0.65 -2.08 0.00
C ILE A 39 -0.07 -3.11 -0.87
N TYR A 40 -0.63 -2.64 -1.97
CA TYR A 40 -1.31 -3.45 -2.98
C TYR A 40 -0.42 -3.58 -4.21
N ARG A 41 -0.34 -4.80 -4.72
CA ARG A 41 0.35 -5.11 -5.97
C ARG A 41 -0.70 -5.30 -7.06
N HIS A 42 -0.56 -4.59 -8.16
CA HIS A 42 -1.45 -4.68 -9.30
C HIS A 42 -0.66 -4.70 -10.60
N ILE A 43 -1.28 -5.17 -11.67
CA ILE A 43 -0.70 -5.14 -13.01
C ILE A 43 -1.44 -4.05 -13.76
N ASP A 44 -0.76 -2.94 -14.00
CA ASP A 44 -1.28 -1.79 -14.74
C ASP A 44 -0.63 -1.74 -16.11
N GLU A 45 -1.43 -1.61 -17.18
CA GLU A 45 -0.99 -1.50 -18.59
C GLU A 45 0.35 -2.19 -18.91
N TYR A 46 0.47 -3.48 -18.58
CA TYR A 46 1.64 -4.35 -18.84
C TYR A 46 2.86 -4.20 -17.89
N LYS A 47 2.73 -3.50 -16.77
CA LYS A 47 3.76 -3.39 -15.72
C LYS A 47 3.21 -3.80 -14.36
N LEU A 48 4.08 -4.41 -13.56
CA LEU A 48 3.78 -4.67 -12.16
C LEU A 48 3.98 -3.37 -11.40
N ASP A 49 2.95 -2.93 -10.70
CA ASP A 49 2.93 -1.66 -9.97
C ASP A 49 2.48 -1.87 -8.52
N TYR A 50 2.90 -0.96 -7.64
CA TYR A 50 2.67 -1.05 -6.20
C TYR A 50 2.10 0.25 -5.68
N THR A 51 0.98 0.14 -4.97
CA THR A 51 0.28 1.29 -4.40
C THR A 51 0.10 1.09 -2.91
N LEU A 52 0.55 2.05 -2.10
CA LEU A 52 0.22 2.09 -0.69
C LEU A 52 -1.15 2.74 -0.53
N ILE A 53 -2.08 2.02 0.08
CA ILE A 53 -3.41 2.53 0.41
C ILE A 53 -3.50 2.63 1.93
N ALA A 54 -4.05 3.73 2.42
CA ALA A 54 -4.31 3.93 3.84
C ALA A 54 -5.65 4.63 4.03
N THR A 55 -6.32 4.35 5.14
CA THR A 55 -7.56 5.01 5.53
C THR A 55 -7.21 6.22 6.38
N LYS A 56 -7.71 7.40 6.00
CA LYS A 56 -7.57 8.61 6.81
C LYS A 56 -8.50 8.52 8.00
N VAL A 57 -7.97 8.62 9.22
CA VAL A 57 -8.74 8.46 10.47
C VAL A 57 -9.81 9.52 10.60
N SER A 58 -9.51 10.77 10.23
CA SER A 58 -10.44 11.89 10.41
C SER A 58 -11.69 11.80 9.53
N THR A 59 -11.59 11.24 8.32
CA THR A 59 -12.71 11.17 7.37
C THR A 59 -13.23 9.76 7.13
N GLY A 60 -12.45 8.74 7.50
CA GLY A 60 -12.75 7.34 7.20
C GLY A 60 -12.58 6.99 5.71
N GLU A 61 -12.05 7.90 4.90
CA GLU A 61 -11.88 7.71 3.46
C GLU A 61 -10.58 6.97 3.16
N LEU A 62 -10.61 6.15 2.10
CA LEU A 62 -9.42 5.51 1.56
C LEU A 62 -8.63 6.52 0.74
N HIS A 63 -7.33 6.57 0.96
CA HIS A 63 -6.39 7.31 0.14
C HIS A 63 -5.32 6.38 -0.40
N TYR A 64 -4.83 6.68 -1.59
CA TYR A 64 -3.68 6.03 -2.18
C TYR A 64 -2.49 6.99 -2.19
N TYR A 65 -1.31 6.45 -1.92
CA TYR A 65 -0.07 7.20 -1.95
C TYR A 65 0.44 7.30 -3.39
N VAL A 66 0.79 8.52 -3.80
CA VAL A 66 1.41 8.79 -5.10
C VAL A 66 2.91 8.94 -4.91
N PRO A 67 3.74 7.96 -5.29
CA PRO A 67 5.18 7.97 -4.98
C PRO A 67 5.91 9.17 -5.56
N HIS A 68 5.57 9.57 -6.79
CA HIS A 68 6.18 10.71 -7.48
C HIS A 68 5.86 12.06 -6.83
N ALA A 69 4.71 12.18 -6.18
CA ALA A 69 4.24 13.43 -5.58
C ALA A 69 4.44 13.45 -4.05
N GLY A 70 4.67 12.29 -3.43
CA GLY A 70 4.85 12.15 -2.00
C GLY A 70 3.58 12.45 -1.18
N VAL A 71 2.40 12.38 -1.80
CA VAL A 71 1.11 12.76 -1.19
C VAL A 71 0.09 11.61 -1.23
N PHE A 72 -0.87 11.66 -0.30
CA PHE A 72 -2.01 10.75 -0.26
C PHE A 72 -3.23 11.38 -0.92
N GLU A 73 -3.58 10.88 -2.10
CA GLU A 73 -4.75 11.32 -2.84
C GLU A 73 -5.98 10.48 -2.45
N PRO A 74 -7.18 11.08 -2.35
CA PRO A 74 -8.40 10.34 -2.04
C PRO A 74 -8.71 9.33 -3.14
N LEU A 75 -8.87 8.07 -2.76
CA LEU A 75 -9.26 7.00 -3.66
C LEU A 75 -10.78 7.03 -3.81
N ASN A 76 -11.26 7.68 -4.87
CA ASN A 76 -12.69 7.81 -5.14
C ASN A 76 -13.26 6.48 -5.70
N VAL A 77 -13.48 5.50 -4.82
CA VAL A 77 -14.10 4.22 -5.14
C VAL A 77 -15.61 4.40 -5.36
N LYS A 78 -16.00 5.04 -6.47
CA LYS A 78 -17.39 5.00 -6.93
C LYS A 78 -17.63 3.65 -7.63
N GLY A 79 -18.12 2.68 -6.87
CA GLY A 79 -18.70 1.44 -7.37
C GLY A 79 -20.19 1.56 -7.63
#